data_AF-A0A3B9L681-F1
#
_entry.id   AF-A0A3B9L681-F1
#
_cell.length_a   1.000
_cell.length_b   1.000
_cell.length_c   1.000
_cell.angle_alpha   90.00
_cell.angle_beta   90.00
_cell.angle_gamma   90.00
#
_symmetry.space_group_name_H-M   'P 1'
#
loop_
_entity.id
_entity.type
_entity.pdbx_description
1 polymer ?
#
loop_
_entity_poly.entity_id
_entity_poly.type
_entity_poly.pdbx_seq_one_letter_code
_entity_poly.pdbx_strand_id
1 'polypeptide(L)' 'MQLPPEIRPHQSVPLLQALHILTRDGKLNQDSRRKLKQVYHLVNFIEPLL' A
#
# COMPACT_ATOMS: atom_id res chain seq x y z
N MET A 1 8.96 2.62 15.23
CA MET A 1 8.84 2.04 13.87
C MET A 1 8.12 3.05 13.01
N GLN A 2 8.67 3.43 11.86
CA GLN A 2 8.05 4.39 10.96
C GLN A 2 7.18 3.63 9.95
N LEU A 3 5.90 4.00 9.84
CA LEU A 3 4.98 3.37 8.89
C LEU A 3 5.33 3.79 7.45
N PRO A 4 5.06 2.93 6.44
CA PRO A 4 5.21 3.29 5.04
C PRO A 4 4.33 4.51 4.70
N PRO A 5 4.77 5.38 3.77
CA PRO A 5 4.02 6.59 3.39
C PRO A 5 2.63 6.29 2.81
N GLU A 6 2.42 5.07 2.31
CA GLU A 6 1.13 4.59 1.81
C GLU A 6 0.09 4.39 2.92
N ILE A 7 0.52 4.26 4.17
CA ILE A 7 -0.35 4.02 5.32
C ILE A 7 -0.77 5.35 5.95
N ARG A 8 -2.07 5.61 5.94
CA ARG A 8 -2.66 6.85 6.47
C ARG A 8 -2.89 6.75 7.99
N PRO A 9 -2.83 7.86 8.75
CA PRO A 9 -2.92 7.84 10.22
C PRO A 9 -4.18 7.18 10.82
N HIS A 10 -5.29 7.12 10.07
CA HIS A 10 -6.55 6.52 10.51
C HIS A 10 -6.66 5.01 10.26
N GLN A 11 -5.67 4.40 9.60
CA GLN A 11 -5.73 2.98 9.27
C GLN A 11 -5.27 2.13 10.45
N SER A 12 -6.02 1.07 10.75
CA SER A 12 -5.69 0.13 11.83
C SER A 12 -4.49 -0.74 11.44
N VAL A 13 -3.32 -0.48 12.05
CA VAL A 13 -2.10 -1.28 11.82
C VAL A 13 -2.31 -2.77 12.12
N PRO A 14 -2.96 -3.18 13.24
CA PRO A 14 -3.25 -4.59 13.49
C PRO A 14 -4.08 -5.25 12.39
N LEU A 15 -5.08 -4.53 11.86
CA LEU A 15 -5.90 -5.03 10.76
C LEU A 15 -5.08 -5.18 9.47
N LEU A 16 -4.24 -4.20 9.15
CA LEU A 16 -3.37 -4.26 7.98
C LEU A 16 -2.37 -5.43 8.04
N GLN A 17 -1.90 -5.80 9.23
CA GLN A 17 -1.06 -6.99 9.44
C GLN A 17 -1.88 -8.28 9.30
N ALA A 18 -3.08 -8.34 9.87
CA ALA A 18 -3.99 -9.48 9.75
C ALA A 18 -4.42 -9.75 8.29
N LEU A 19 -4.53 -8.70 7.48
CA LEU A 19 -4.81 -8.78 6.04
C LEU A 19 -3.57 -9.03 5.18
N HIS A 20 -2.40 -9.25 5.79
CA HIS A 20 -1.11 -9.40 5.10
C HIS A 20 -0.71 -8.22 4.19
N ILE A 21 -1.32 -7.04 4.40
CA ILE A 21 -0.93 -5.81 3.71
C ILE A 21 0.39 -5.30 4.28
N LEU A 22 0.54 -5.35 5.61
CA LEU A 22 1.79 -5.09 6.30
C LEU A 22 2.41 -6.40 6.79
N THR A 23 3.74 -6.43 6.83
CA THR A 23 4.50 -7.44 7.56
C THR A 23 4.37 -7.20 9.06
N ARG A 24 4.81 -8.18 9.85
CA ARG A 24 4.88 -8.06 11.32
C ARG A 24 5.73 -6.87 11.79
N ASP A 25 6.74 -6.48 11.00
CA ASP A 25 7.61 -5.32 11.26
C ASP A 25 7.01 -3.97 10.78
N GLY A 26 5.77 -3.98 10.28
CA GLY A 26 5.08 -2.79 9.82
C GLY A 26 5.49 -2.30 8.42
N LYS A 27 6.26 -3.09 7.66
CA LYS A 27 6.60 -2.76 6.25
C LYS A 27 5.52 -3.25 5.30
N LEU A 28 5.36 -2.62 4.14
CA LEU A 28 4.44 -3.13 3.11
C LEU A 28 4.88 -4.52 2.63
N ASN A 29 3.94 -5.45 2.56
CA ASN A 29 4.15 -6.79 2.01
C ASN A 29 4.55 -6.70 0.52
N GLN A 30 5.32 -7.68 0.03
CA GLN A 30 5.76 -7.74 -1.36
C GLN A 30 4.59 -7.79 -2.36
N ASP A 31 3.55 -8.57 -2.06
CA ASP A 31 2.37 -8.67 -2.92
C ASP A 31 1.61 -7.34 -2.96
N SER A 32 1.36 -6.72 -1.80
CA SER A 32 0.73 -5.40 -1.72
C SER A 32 1.53 -4.31 -2.45
N ARG A 33 2.87 -4.34 -2.34
CA ARG A 33 3.76 -3.44 -3.10
C ARG A 33 3.60 -3.64 -4.61
N ARG A 34 3.51 -4.89 -5.07
CA ARG A 34 3.30 -5.21 -6.49
C ARG A 34 1.96 -4.69 -6.99
N LYS A 35 0.87 -4.91 -6.23
CA LYS A 35 -0.47 -4.40 -6.60
C LYS A 35 -0.50 -2.88 -6.67
N LEU A 36 0.09 -2.21 -5.67
CA LEU A 36 0.17 -0.75 -5.66
C LEU A 36 0.93 -0.19 -6.87
N LYS A 37 2.05 -0.82 -7.24
CA LYS A 37 2.80 -0.47 -8.46
C LYS A 37 1.90 -0.56 -9.70
N GLN A 38 1.08 -1.60 -9.82
CA GLN A 38 0.14 -1.74 -10.95
C GLN A 38 -0.93 -0.64 -10.94
N VAL A 39 -1.49 -0.31 -9.78
CA VAL A 39 -2.45 0.79 -9.64
C VAL A 39 -1.81 2.12 -10.06
N TYR A 40 -0.61 2.44 -9.60
CA TYR A 40 0.11 3.65 -10.02
C TYR A 40 0.38 3.70 -11.52
N HIS A 41 0.81 2.58 -12.12
CA HIS A 41 0.96 2.51 -13.58
C HIS A 41 -0.37 2.75 -14.30
N LEU A 42 -1.46 2.18 -13.82
CA LEU A 42 -2.78 2.36 -14.43
C LEU A 42 -3.25 3.81 -14.31
N VAL A 43 -3.12 4.42 -13.14
CA VAL A 43 -3.49 5.83 -12.90
C VAL A 43 -2.70 6.75 -13.83
N ASN A 44 -1.37 6.63 -13.87
CA ASN A 44 -0.53 7.46 -14.74
C ASN A 44 -0.83 7.22 -16.24
N PHE A 45 -1.28 6.02 -16.61
CA PHE A 45 -1.65 5.72 -17.99
C PHE A 45 -2.95 6.41 -18.41
N ILE A 46 -3.95 6.49 -17.51
CA ILE A 46 -5.24 7.12 -17.80
C ILE A 46 -5.26 8.62 -17.53
N GLU A 47 -4.32 9.16 -16.74
CA GLU A 47 -4.24 10.57 -16.38
C GLU A 47 -4.31 11.53 -17.58
N PRO A 48 -3.65 11.30 -18.73
CA PRO A 48 -3.78 12.17 -19.91
C PRO A 48 -5.14 12.13 -20.60
N LEU A 49 -6.01 11.18 -20.23
CA LEU A 49 -7.36 11.01 -20.80
C LEU A 49 -8.44 11.70 -19.94
N LEU A 50 -8.07 12.28 -18.80
CA LEU A 50 -8.94 12.99 -17.85
C LEU A 50 -8.66 14.50 -17.88
#